data_AF-A0A836S2Q0-F1
#
_entry.id   AF-A0A836S2Q0-F1
#
_cell.length_a   1.000
_cell.length_b   1.000
_cell.length_c   1.000
_cell.angle_alpha   90.00
_cell.angle_beta   90.00
_cell.angle_gamma   90.00
#
_symmetry.space_group_name_H-M   'P 1'
#
loop_
_entity.id
_entity.type
_entity.pdbx_description
1 polymer ?
#
loop_
_entity_poly.entity_id
_entity_poly.type
_entity_poly.pdbx_seq_one_letter_code
_entity_poly.pdbx_strand_id
1 'polypeptide(L)'
;MPAAELPELKSQAGGFALSGPVVHETVSALVSRLPGDTASTTIDLKQVTQADSAALTLFLAWKRQAIKRGATLQFINWPENLLSLVRLYSLESVLADTPLSKSRPTETKEEA
;
A
#
# COMPACT_ATOMS: atom_id res chain seq x y z
N MET A 1 -19.01 8.00 19.01
CA MET A 1 -19.34 7.10 17.90
C MET A 1 -19.15 7.90 16.61
N PRO A 2 -18.02 7.84 15.90
CA PRO A 2 -17.95 8.48 14.59
C PRO A 2 -18.85 7.66 13.63
N ALA A 3 -19.62 8.35 12.80
CA ALA A 3 -20.42 7.73 11.76
C ALA A 3 -19.50 6.83 10.90
N ALA A 4 -19.94 5.61 10.64
CA ALA A 4 -19.23 4.68 9.76
C ALA A 4 -19.25 5.21 8.31
N GLU A 5 -18.39 6.18 8.00
CA GLU A 5 -18.06 6.49 6.62
C GLU A 5 -17.41 5.23 6.01
N LEU A 6 -18.00 4.72 4.94
CA LEU A 6 -17.43 3.60 4.22
C LEU A 6 -16.33 4.11 3.30
N PRO A 7 -15.17 3.44 3.22
CA PRO A 7 -14.16 3.83 2.28
C PRO A 7 -14.65 3.59 0.86
N GLU A 8 -14.60 4.63 0.04
CA GLU A 8 -14.95 4.58 -1.36
C GLU A 8 -13.69 4.64 -2.22
N LEU A 9 -13.57 3.69 -3.14
CA LEU A 9 -12.56 3.71 -4.17
C LEU A 9 -13.24 4.13 -5.48
N LYS A 10 -12.89 5.32 -5.99
CA LYS A 10 -13.39 5.86 -7.26
C LYS A 10 -12.30 5.77 -8.31
N SER A 11 -12.61 5.30 -9.52
CA SER A 11 -11.67 5.38 -10.65
C SER A 11 -11.63 6.81 -11.19
N GLN A 12 -10.44 7.33 -11.45
CA GLN A 12 -10.20 8.65 -12.04
C GLN A 12 -9.34 8.49 -13.31
N ALA A 13 -9.33 9.50 -14.19
CA ALA A 13 -8.51 9.50 -15.40
C ALA A 13 -7.02 9.29 -15.06
N GLY A 14 -6.52 8.05 -15.23
CA GLY A 14 -5.14 7.66 -14.98
C GLY A 14 -4.86 6.99 -13.62
N GLY A 15 -5.88 6.70 -12.80
CA GLY A 15 -5.68 6.07 -11.49
C GLY A 15 -6.97 5.82 -10.71
N PHE A 16 -6.83 5.70 -9.39
CA PHE A 16 -7.95 5.54 -8.45
C PHE A 16 -7.80 6.53 -7.30
N ALA A 17 -8.90 7.10 -6.83
CA ALA A 17 -8.94 7.95 -5.65
C ALA A 17 -9.62 7.18 -4.51
N LEU A 18 -8.92 7.05 -3.39
CA LEU A 18 -9.42 6.44 -2.17
C LEU A 18 -9.90 7.55 -1.22
N SER A 19 -11.16 7.47 -0.81
CA SER A 19 -11.82 8.45 0.05
C SER A 19 -12.44 7.78 1.27
N GLY A 20 -12.43 8.47 2.40
CA GLY A 20 -13.01 7.98 3.67
C GLY A 20 -12.01 7.29 4.59
N PRO A 21 -12.48 6.69 5.70
CA PRO A 21 -11.63 6.08 6.70
C PRO A 21 -11.17 4.68 6.27
N VAL A 22 -9.86 4.50 6.19
CA VAL A 22 -9.18 3.24 5.87
C VAL A 22 -8.63 2.66 7.17
N VAL A 23 -9.48 2.00 7.93
CA VAL A 23 -9.15 1.44 9.25
C VAL A 23 -9.41 -0.06 9.28
N HIS A 24 -8.93 -0.77 10.30
CA HIS A 24 -9.11 -2.23 10.45
C HIS A 24 -10.56 -2.70 10.18
N GLU A 25 -11.59 -1.97 10.61
CA GLU A 25 -12.99 -2.33 10.38
C GLU A 25 -13.40 -2.25 8.90
N THR A 26 -12.82 -1.31 8.14
CA THR A 26 -13.25 -0.99 6.77
C THR A 26 -12.29 -1.52 5.70
N VAL A 27 -11.05 -1.84 6.09
CA VAL A 27 -9.97 -2.28 5.19
C VAL A 27 -10.31 -3.58 4.46
N SER A 28 -11.06 -4.49 5.11
CA SER A 28 -11.43 -5.79 4.55
C SER A 28 -12.29 -5.63 3.28
N ALA A 29 -13.16 -4.63 3.26
CA ALA A 29 -13.98 -4.31 2.08
C ALA A 29 -13.16 -3.81 0.89
N LEU A 30 -11.96 -3.26 1.14
CA LEU A 30 -11.04 -2.79 0.10
C LEU A 30 -10.09 -3.89 -0.38
N VAL A 31 -9.76 -4.88 0.45
CA VAL A 31 -8.81 -5.96 0.11
C VAL A 31 -9.21 -6.69 -1.18
N SER A 32 -10.51 -6.93 -1.37
CA SER A 32 -11.05 -7.60 -2.57
C SER A 32 -11.18 -6.66 -3.77
N ARG A 33 -11.15 -5.34 -3.55
CA ARG A 33 -11.28 -4.30 -4.57
C ARG A 33 -9.91 -3.83 -5.07
N LEU A 34 -9.04 -4.79 -5.41
CA LEU A 34 -7.71 -4.47 -5.90
C LEU A 34 -7.81 -3.57 -7.14
N PRO A 35 -7.21 -2.37 -7.14
CA PRO A 35 -7.28 -1.49 -8.30
C PRO A 35 -6.23 -1.92 -9.33
N GLY A 36 -6.67 -2.16 -10.56
CA GLY A 36 -5.80 -2.29 -11.73
C GLY A 36 -5.56 -3.73 -12.21
N ASP A 37 -6.12 -4.02 -13.38
CA ASP A 37 -5.57 -5.03 -14.32
C ASP A 37 -4.54 -4.40 -15.28
N THR A 38 -4.26 -3.11 -15.06
CA THR A 38 -3.38 -2.25 -15.87
C THR A 38 -1.95 -2.25 -15.35
N ALA A 39 -0.99 -2.26 -16.27
CA ALA A 39 0.45 -2.34 -15.99
C ALA A 39 0.99 -1.22 -15.07
N SER A 40 0.30 -0.08 -14.96
CA SER A 40 0.63 0.99 -14.01
C SER A 40 -0.65 1.58 -13.44
N THR A 41 -0.73 1.67 -12.10
CA THR A 41 -1.91 2.18 -11.39
C THR A 41 -1.48 3.11 -10.27
N THR A 42 -2.03 4.33 -10.26
CA THR A 42 -1.78 5.34 -9.22
C THR A 42 -2.99 5.45 -8.30
N ILE A 43 -2.76 5.45 -6.99
CA ILE A 43 -3.81 5.60 -5.97
C ILE A 43 -3.61 6.91 -5.22
N ASP A 44 -4.61 7.79 -5.31
CA ASP A 44 -4.66 9.05 -4.58
C ASP A 44 -5.28 8.85 -3.19
N LEU A 45 -4.52 9.15 -2.14
CA LEU A 45 -4.92 9.06 -0.74
C LEU A 45 -5.36 10.41 -0.15
N LYS A 46 -5.47 11.48 -0.96
CA LYS A 46 -5.79 12.84 -0.50
C LYS A 46 -7.12 12.96 0.23
N GLN A 47 -8.08 12.09 -0.06
CA GLN A 47 -9.42 12.10 0.55
C GLN A 47 -9.55 11.08 1.69
N VAL A 48 -8.45 10.44 2.09
CA VAL A 48 -8.42 9.55 3.24
C VAL A 48 -8.42 10.38 4.52
N THR A 49 -9.50 10.25 5.28
CA THR A 49 -9.69 11.01 6.53
C THR A 49 -9.03 10.33 7.72
N GLN A 50 -8.95 9.00 7.72
CA GLN A 50 -8.30 8.20 8.76
C GLN A 50 -7.57 7.01 8.15
N ALA A 51 -6.38 6.71 8.68
CA ALA A 51 -5.63 5.52 8.32
C ALA A 51 -4.85 4.97 9.52
N ASP A 52 -4.80 3.66 9.66
CA ASP A 52 -4.13 2.96 10.75
C ASP A 52 -3.11 1.91 10.22
N SER A 53 -2.65 1.01 11.10
CA SER A 53 -1.76 -0.10 10.72
C SER A 53 -2.40 -1.10 9.75
N ALA A 54 -3.74 -1.19 9.70
CA ALA A 54 -4.43 -2.00 8.72
C ALA A 54 -4.35 -1.38 7.31
N ALA A 55 -4.41 -0.05 7.19
CA ALA A 55 -4.16 0.62 5.90
C ALA A 55 -2.77 0.28 5.32
N LEU A 56 -1.73 0.27 6.16
CA LEU A 56 -0.37 -0.14 5.76
C LEU A 56 -0.35 -1.56 5.20
N THR A 57 -1.02 -2.48 5.90
CA THR A 57 -1.11 -3.90 5.50
C THR A 57 -1.81 -4.04 4.15
N LEU A 58 -2.87 -3.26 3.92
CA LEU A 58 -3.58 -3.21 2.63
C LEU A 58 -2.68 -2.74 1.50
N PHE A 59 -1.95 -1.63 1.68
CA PHE A 59 -1.05 -1.11 0.66
C PHE A 59 0.06 -2.08 0.31
N LEU A 60 0.62 -2.78 1.31
CA LEU A 60 1.59 -3.84 1.11
C LEU A 60 0.99 -5.03 0.34
N ALA A 61 -0.24 -5.44 0.69
CA ALA A 61 -0.94 -6.51 -0.01
C ALA A 61 -1.19 -6.16 -1.48
N TRP A 62 -1.63 -4.92 -1.75
CA TRP A 62 -1.84 -4.40 -3.10
C TRP A 62 -0.52 -4.30 -3.88
N LYS A 63 0.55 -3.74 -3.29
CA LYS A 63 1.88 -3.66 -3.92
C LYS A 63 2.40 -5.06 -4.27
N ARG A 64 2.30 -6.02 -3.35
CA ARG A 64 2.71 -7.42 -3.58
C ARG A 64 1.91 -8.07 -4.71
N GLN A 65 0.61 -7.81 -4.80
CA GLN A 65 -0.24 -8.37 -5.84
C GLN A 65 0.02 -7.73 -7.21
N ALA A 66 0.28 -6.42 -7.26
CA ALA A 66 0.69 -5.72 -8.47
C ALA A 66 2.03 -6.26 -9.00
N ILE A 67 3.05 -6.39 -8.13
CA ILE A 67 4.36 -6.96 -8.49
C ILE A 67 4.20 -8.38 -9.03
N LYS A 68 3.40 -9.23 -8.38
CA LYS A 68 3.11 -10.60 -8.86
C LYS A 68 2.48 -10.64 -10.25
N ARG A 69 1.76 -9.59 -10.64
CA ARG A 69 1.13 -9.44 -11.97
C ARG A 69 2.02 -8.71 -12.97
N GLY A 70 3.20 -8.24 -12.57
CA GLY A 70 4.06 -7.38 -13.40
C GLY A 70 3.53 -5.95 -13.55
N ALA A 71 2.66 -5.50 -12.65
CA ALA A 71 2.13 -4.14 -12.62
C ALA A 71 2.82 -3.29 -11.55
N THR A 72 2.92 -1.99 -11.79
CA THR A 72 3.46 -1.00 -10.84
C THR A 72 2.32 -0.26 -10.15
N LEU A 73 2.32 -0.28 -8.82
CA LEU A 73 1.34 0.45 -8.01
C LEU A 73 2.02 1.62 -7.32
N GLN A 74 1.54 2.84 -7.56
CA GLN A 74 2.04 4.06 -6.92
C GLN A 74 0.98 4.66 -6.01
N PHE A 75 1.40 5.19 -4.87
CA PHE A 75 0.52 5.87 -3.91
C PHE A 75 0.97 7.32 -3.77
N ILE A 76 0.02 8.25 -3.89
CA ILE A 76 0.26 9.69 -3.77
C ILE A 76 -0.60 10.30 -2.66
N ASN A 77 -0.21 11.48 -2.18
CA ASN A 77 -0.91 12.23 -1.12
C ASN A 77 -1.07 11.44 0.18
N TRP A 78 0.03 10.85 0.68
CA TRP A 78 0.04 10.09 1.92
C TRP A 78 -0.44 10.93 3.13
N PRO A 79 -1.40 10.42 3.93
CA PRO A 79 -1.83 11.09 5.15
C PRO A 79 -0.70 11.20 6.18
N GLU A 80 -0.59 12.33 6.89
CA GLU A 80 0.47 12.56 7.89
C GLU A 80 0.45 11.55 9.04
N ASN A 81 -0.74 11.09 9.45
CA ASN A 81 -0.89 10.02 10.44
C ASN A 81 -0.24 8.72 9.97
N LEU A 82 -0.32 8.43 8.67
CA LEU A 82 0.26 7.25 8.05
C LEU A 82 1.78 7.37 7.97
N LEU A 83 2.29 8.54 7.57
CA LEU A 83 3.73 8.82 7.59
C LEU A 83 4.31 8.69 9.01
N SER A 84 3.56 9.11 10.02
CA SER A 84 3.92 8.95 11.43
C SER A 84 4.00 7.47 11.81
N LEU A 85 3.03 6.65 11.38
CA LEU A 85 3.08 5.20 11.58
C LEU A 85 4.24 4.54 10.83
N VAL A 86 4.48 4.89 9.56
CA VAL A 86 5.61 4.38 8.78
C VAL A 86 6.95 4.65 9.47
N ARG A 87 7.12 5.86 10.02
CA ARG A 87 8.28 6.24 10.84
C ARG A 87 8.42 5.40 12.09
N LEU A 88 7.34 5.25 12.84
CA LEU A 88 7.31 4.45 14.06
C LEU A 88 7.61 2.97 13.79
N TYR A 89 7.13 2.44 12.66
CA TYR A 89 7.34 1.05 12.25
C TYR A 89 8.60 0.84 11.40
N SER A 90 9.41 1.89 11.14
CA SER A 90 10.57 1.86 10.24
C SER A 90 10.29 1.24 8.86
N LEU A 91 9.05 1.37 8.37
CA LEU A 91 8.61 0.76 7.10
C LEU A 91 9.02 1.56 5.86
N GLU A 92 9.72 2.68 6.05
CA GLU A 92 10.12 3.61 4.99
C GLU A 92 10.96 2.91 3.91
N SER A 93 11.81 1.95 4.30
CA SER A 93 12.62 1.14 3.39
C SER A 93 11.79 0.13 2.56
N VAL A 94 10.62 -0.28 3.06
CA VAL A 94 9.73 -1.24 2.38
C VAL A 94 8.80 -0.52 1.37
N LEU A 95 8.39 0.71 1.72
CA LEU A 95 7.58 1.56 0.86
C LEU A 95 8.42 2.30 -0.18
N ALA A 96 9.64 2.73 0.17
CA ALA A 96 10.61 3.25 -0.79
C ALA A 96 10.89 2.15 -1.81
N ASP A 97 10.60 2.44 -3.07
CA ASP A 97 10.79 1.55 -4.22
C ASP A 97 12.27 1.36 -4.55
N THR A 98 13.10 1.15 -3.54
CA THR A 98 14.48 0.76 -3.74
C THR A 98 14.44 -0.74 -4.00
N PRO A 99 14.84 -1.23 -5.19
CA PRO A 99 15.20 -2.62 -5.31
C PRO A 99 16.34 -2.81 -4.31
N LEU A 100 16.05 -3.40 -3.15
CA LEU A 100 17.06 -3.86 -2.22
C LEU A 100 17.72 -5.07 -2.86
N SER A 101 18.48 -4.81 -3.93
CA SER A 101 19.57 -5.67 -4.37
C SER A 101 20.61 -5.62 -3.25
N LYS A 102 20.43 -6.52 -2.29
CA LYS A 102 21.57 -7.23 -1.73
C LYS A 102 21.31 -8.70 -1.93
N SER A 103 21.77 -9.16 -3.09
CA SER A 103 22.50 -10.40 -3.25
C SER A 103 22.66 -11.16 -1.94
N ARG A 104 21.97 -12.29 -1.83
CA ARG A 104 22.39 -13.38 -0.96
C ARG A 104 23.85 -13.68 -1.34
N PRO A 105 24.86 -13.45 -0.48
CA PRO A 105 26.11 -14.14 -0.66
C PRO A 105 25.76 -15.62 -0.52
N THR A 106 26.16 -16.38 -1.53
CA THR A 106 26.29 -17.83 -1.46
C THR A 106 27.12 -18.20 -0.23
N GLU A 107 26.47 -18.49 0.90
CA GLU A 107 27.10 -19.30 1.94
C GLU A 107 26.92 -20.77 1.53
N THR A 108 27.61 -21.12 0.44
CA THR A 108 28.08 -22.48 0.21
C THR A 108 29.38 -22.57 1.00
N LYS A 109 29.26 -22.90 2.28
CA LYS A 109 30.38 -23.50 3.01
C LYS A 109 30.35 -24.99 2.66
N GLU A 110 30.84 -25.28 1.46
CA GLU A 110 31.29 -26.60 1.04
C GLU A 110 32.52 -26.94 1.89
N GLU A 111 32.55 -28.18 2.33
CA GLU A 111 33.60 -28.84 3.09
C GLU A 111 34.98 -28.69 2.43
N ALA A 112 35.98 -28.35 3.25
CA ALA A 112 37.36 -28.83 3.14
C ALA A 112 38.07 -28.62 4.48
#